data_AF-A0A3E4V6F8-F1
#
_entry.id   AF-A0A3E4V6F8-F1
#
_cell.length_a   1.000
_cell.length_b   1.000
_cell.length_c   1.000
_cell.angle_alpha   90.00
_cell.angle_beta   90.00
_cell.angle_gamma   90.00
#
_symmetry.space_group_name_H-M   'P 1'
#
loop_
_entity.id
_entity.type
_entity.pdbx_description
1 polymer ?
#
loop_
_entity_poly.entity_id
_entity_poly.type
_entity_poly.pdbx_seq_one_letter_code
_entity_poly.pdbx_strand_id
1 'polypeptide(L)'
;MAIHMSIRLAWHSDGWNGHICKKPCENVYCVGQHSYPGTLIAETRDLDFEMAHAGESCAKHPCKIACGLSANAFGKEFIQVKVDPPSWWEKGDADSTILTLPPYTACTWCYEAMYKADVFSNVRGKTYDYNKRQRNAEAYFAQFEEGKSLVFYYAGYSNPFSENEEDNYVIVGASRIKKIDDFHYYENTTDQIKADYAGGVVWQKPITSNYPDEGLVIPFWKYTNNEDILNRLAIKPLHRSPFKYGSREVSNDDAIEIIHQLLKSVDVLIEIGDDTENWEARKVWLNGVLNELWKARGPYPGFASAMMNMGIESLVQHYVSLTNEGDMKRFREEVRLLLDGDVDEVFGHKIDNLRTVRREFQLREDEEQELLLGVLPRFDLTEGQMAYILSEEREDVSITASLKEILENPYIIFEQYQGMDPDDSIPFYKIDNGIISSPEYGIKNIFEVGDPERLRHSV
;
A
#
# COMPACT_ATOMS: atom_id res chain seq x y z
N MET A 1 -5.93 6.07 12.20
CA MET A 1 -6.42 5.09 11.21
C MET A 1 -5.29 4.14 10.88
N ALA A 2 -5.52 2.83 10.94
CA ALA A 2 -4.47 1.85 10.61
C ALA A 2 -4.10 1.99 9.12
N ILE A 3 -2.80 1.95 8.83
CA ILE A 3 -2.24 1.94 7.48
C ILE A 3 -1.59 0.56 7.25
N HIS A 4 -1.72 0.03 6.04
CA HIS A 4 -1.16 -1.26 5.63
C HIS A 4 -0.06 -1.06 4.60
N MET A 5 0.76 -2.07 4.33
CA MET A 5 1.88 -1.95 3.40
C MET A 5 1.74 -2.88 2.21
N SER A 6 2.24 -2.46 1.06
CA SER A 6 2.54 -3.35 -0.06
C SER A 6 4.01 -3.78 -0.03
N ILE A 7 4.32 -4.99 -0.48
CA ILE A 7 5.69 -5.46 -0.68
C ILE A 7 5.82 -6.10 -2.06
N ARG A 8 6.73 -5.56 -2.87
CA ARG A 8 7.06 -6.12 -4.18
C ARG A 8 7.93 -7.37 -4.02
N LEU A 9 7.55 -8.44 -4.69
CA LEU A 9 8.33 -9.66 -4.80
C LEU A 9 8.82 -9.85 -6.24
N ALA A 10 10.00 -10.45 -6.41
CA ALA A 10 10.40 -10.99 -7.70
C ALA A 10 9.56 -12.24 -7.98
N TRP A 11 9.11 -12.45 -9.22
CA TRP A 11 8.30 -13.62 -9.52
C TRP A 11 9.04 -14.93 -9.20
N HIS A 12 8.41 -15.81 -8.41
CA HIS A 12 8.98 -17.09 -8.02
C HIS A 12 8.07 -18.24 -8.44
N SER A 13 8.51 -19.03 -9.43
CA SER A 13 7.69 -20.08 -10.04
C SER A 13 7.28 -21.23 -9.11
N ASP A 14 7.84 -21.31 -7.90
CA ASP A 14 7.49 -22.31 -6.89
C ASP A 14 6.96 -21.68 -5.58
N GLY A 15 6.40 -20.47 -5.64
CA GLY A 15 5.56 -19.94 -4.56
C GLY A 15 6.28 -19.26 -3.40
N TRP A 16 7.45 -18.65 -3.63
CA TRP A 16 8.22 -17.92 -2.61
C TRP A 16 8.38 -18.68 -1.28
N ASN A 17 8.63 -19.99 -1.39
CA ASN A 17 8.61 -20.96 -0.29
C ASN A 17 9.99 -21.18 0.37
N GLY A 18 10.95 -20.28 0.14
CA GLY A 18 12.31 -20.38 0.66
C GLY A 18 13.19 -21.42 -0.04
N HIS A 19 12.78 -21.94 -1.20
CA HIS A 19 13.55 -22.92 -1.98
C HIS A 19 13.94 -22.34 -3.34
N ILE A 20 15.03 -22.84 -3.91
CA ILE A 20 15.40 -22.58 -5.30
C ILE A 20 14.27 -23.13 -6.18
N CYS A 21 13.86 -22.38 -7.22
CA CYS A 21 12.86 -22.85 -8.17
C CYS A 21 13.21 -24.27 -8.68
N LYS A 22 12.21 -25.13 -8.89
CA LYS A 22 12.41 -26.49 -9.42
C LYS A 22 12.92 -26.48 -10.86
N LYS A 23 12.64 -25.40 -11.58
CA LYS A 23 13.09 -25.17 -12.95
C LYS A 23 13.58 -23.73 -13.12
N PRO A 24 14.75 -23.37 -12.57
CA PRO A 24 15.23 -21.98 -12.55
C PRO A 24 15.37 -21.36 -13.95
N CYS A 25 15.75 -22.18 -14.94
CA CYS A 25 15.91 -21.74 -16.32
C CYS A 25 14.59 -21.40 -17.03
N GLU A 26 13.45 -21.91 -16.56
CA GLU A 26 12.12 -21.58 -17.11
C GLU A 26 11.54 -20.30 -16.47
N ASN A 27 12.08 -19.84 -15.33
CA ASN A 27 11.65 -18.58 -14.70
C ASN A 27 12.35 -17.37 -15.34
N VAL A 28 11.79 -16.90 -16.45
CA VAL A 28 12.26 -15.69 -17.14
C VAL A 28 11.82 -14.40 -16.44
N TYR A 29 10.79 -14.47 -15.61
CA TYR A 29 10.19 -13.30 -14.95
C TYR A 29 11.05 -12.77 -13.80
N CYS A 30 11.75 -13.62 -13.05
CA CYS A 30 12.59 -13.18 -11.93
C CYS A 30 13.77 -12.30 -12.36
N VAL A 31 14.20 -12.37 -13.62
CA VAL A 31 15.26 -11.54 -14.21
C VAL A 31 14.73 -10.44 -15.13
N GLY A 32 13.42 -10.24 -15.18
CA GLY A 32 12.82 -9.18 -15.98
C GLY A 32 13.14 -7.77 -15.46
N GLN A 33 13.00 -6.76 -16.31
CA GLN A 33 13.35 -5.36 -16.01
C GLN A 33 12.52 -4.74 -14.87
N HIS A 34 11.34 -5.28 -14.61
CA HIS A 34 10.43 -4.83 -13.54
C HIS A 34 10.40 -5.79 -12.34
N SER A 35 11.42 -6.65 -12.23
CA SER A 35 11.63 -7.54 -11.09
C SER A 35 12.03 -6.76 -9.83
N TYR A 36 12.22 -7.47 -8.72
CA TYR A 36 12.60 -6.90 -7.43
C TYR A 36 13.89 -7.54 -6.87
N PRO A 37 14.84 -6.74 -6.35
CA PRO A 37 14.92 -5.28 -6.39
C PRO A 37 15.57 -4.78 -7.69
N GLY A 38 14.78 -4.42 -8.70
CA GLY A 38 15.30 -3.95 -9.99
C GLY A 38 15.99 -5.07 -10.76
N THR A 39 17.20 -4.81 -11.26
CA THR A 39 17.99 -5.75 -12.08
C THR A 39 18.90 -6.68 -11.27
N LEU A 40 18.88 -6.60 -9.93
CA LEU A 40 19.81 -7.35 -9.06
C LEU A 40 19.86 -8.85 -9.40
N ILE A 41 18.70 -9.49 -9.58
CA ILE A 41 18.65 -10.93 -9.89
C ILE A 41 19.24 -11.22 -11.27
N ALA A 42 18.97 -10.37 -12.26
CA ALA A 42 19.53 -10.53 -13.60
C ALA A 42 21.07 -10.42 -13.61
N GLU A 43 21.63 -9.57 -12.75
CA GLU A 43 23.07 -9.31 -12.67
C GLU A 43 23.84 -10.34 -11.82
N THR A 44 23.19 -10.93 -10.81
CA THR A 44 23.88 -11.74 -9.78
C THR A 44 23.52 -13.22 -9.81
N ARG A 45 22.48 -13.63 -10.56
CA ARG A 45 22.05 -15.03 -10.64
C ARG A 45 23.12 -15.91 -11.28
N ASP A 46 23.49 -16.97 -10.55
CA ASP A 46 24.27 -18.10 -11.06
C ASP A 46 23.31 -19.22 -11.49
N LEU A 47 22.96 -19.24 -12.77
CA LEU A 47 21.96 -20.18 -13.30
C LEU A 47 22.46 -21.63 -13.25
N ASP A 48 23.75 -21.87 -13.49
CA ASP A 48 24.32 -23.22 -13.44
C ASP A 48 24.25 -23.78 -12.02
N PHE A 49 24.55 -22.94 -11.02
CA PHE A 49 24.39 -23.30 -9.61
C PHE A 49 22.93 -23.57 -9.23
N GLU A 50 22.01 -22.67 -9.62
CA GLU A 50 20.59 -22.85 -9.32
C GLU A 50 20.02 -24.11 -9.98
N MET A 51 20.43 -24.42 -11.22
CA MET A 51 20.03 -25.65 -11.91
C MET A 51 20.57 -26.91 -11.22
N ALA A 52 21.82 -26.87 -10.72
CA ALA A 52 22.43 -28.00 -10.01
C ALA A 52 21.75 -28.30 -8.66
N HIS A 53 21.16 -27.29 -8.02
CA HIS A 53 20.50 -27.39 -6.71
C HIS A 53 18.99 -27.12 -6.78
N ALA A 54 18.38 -27.30 -7.96
CA ALA A 54 16.97 -26.95 -8.19
C ALA A 54 16.04 -27.64 -7.18
N GLY A 55 15.12 -26.87 -6.59
CA GLY A 55 14.19 -27.36 -5.57
C GLY A 55 14.78 -27.54 -4.17
N GLU A 56 16.08 -27.33 -3.96
CA GLU A 56 16.68 -27.35 -2.62
C GLU A 56 16.35 -26.06 -1.84
N SER A 57 16.31 -26.18 -0.51
CA SER A 57 16.13 -25.03 0.38
C SER A 57 17.28 -24.03 0.25
N CYS A 58 16.93 -22.74 0.17
CA CYS A 58 17.89 -21.64 0.19
C CYS A 58 18.72 -21.62 1.48
N ALA A 59 18.21 -22.19 2.58
CA ALA A 59 18.92 -22.29 3.86
C ALA A 59 20.21 -23.13 3.77
N LYS A 60 20.26 -24.09 2.83
CA LYS A 60 21.46 -24.92 2.59
C LYS A 60 22.56 -24.18 1.83
N HIS A 61 22.21 -23.06 1.19
CA HIS A 61 23.07 -22.32 0.27
C HIS A 61 23.13 -20.84 0.69
N PRO A 62 23.63 -20.54 1.90
CA PRO A 62 23.61 -19.19 2.44
C PRO A 62 24.30 -18.20 1.50
N CYS A 63 23.64 -17.07 1.26
CA CYS A 63 24.13 -15.98 0.41
C CYS A 63 24.37 -16.33 -1.07
N LYS A 64 23.92 -17.50 -1.55
CA LYS A 64 24.11 -17.92 -2.95
C LYS A 64 22.93 -17.61 -3.86
N ILE A 65 21.75 -17.38 -3.31
CA ILE A 65 20.51 -17.27 -4.09
C ILE A 65 20.18 -15.81 -4.34
N ALA A 66 20.16 -15.41 -5.62
CA ALA A 66 20.02 -14.02 -6.03
C ALA A 66 18.65 -13.43 -5.63
N CYS A 67 17.58 -14.23 -5.70
CA CYS A 67 16.23 -13.81 -5.30
C CYS A 67 15.98 -13.87 -3.78
N GLY A 68 17.01 -14.10 -2.96
CA GLY A 68 16.91 -14.32 -1.51
C GLY A 68 16.17 -13.23 -0.73
N LEU A 69 16.19 -11.99 -1.20
CA LEU A 69 15.43 -10.87 -0.60
C LEU A 69 13.91 -11.04 -0.68
N SER A 70 13.39 -11.91 -1.57
CA SER A 70 11.95 -12.13 -1.76
C SER A 70 11.52 -13.59 -1.63
N ALA A 71 12.45 -14.53 -1.89
CA ALA A 71 12.15 -15.95 -1.99
C ALA A 71 11.64 -16.58 -0.68
N ASN A 72 11.82 -15.95 0.48
CA ASN A 72 11.42 -16.49 1.79
C ASN A 72 10.09 -15.92 2.32
N ALA A 73 9.33 -15.17 1.51
CA ALA A 73 8.06 -14.55 1.91
C ALA A 73 7.08 -15.56 2.56
N PHE A 74 7.06 -16.81 2.06
CA PHE A 74 6.25 -17.91 2.59
C PHE A 74 7.10 -19.14 2.98
N GLY A 75 8.42 -18.97 3.10
CA GLY A 75 9.36 -20.04 3.46
C GLY A 75 9.41 -20.34 4.95
N LYS A 76 9.66 -21.59 5.32
CA LYS A 76 9.56 -22.10 6.70
C LYS A 76 10.88 -22.14 7.47
N GLU A 77 11.97 -21.76 6.83
CA GLU A 77 13.33 -21.87 7.36
C GLU A 77 13.98 -20.49 7.46
N PHE A 78 15.04 -20.41 8.27
CA PHE A 78 15.94 -19.28 8.25
C PHE A 78 16.79 -19.32 6.99
N ILE A 79 16.94 -18.19 6.30
CA ILE A 79 17.86 -18.07 5.17
C ILE A 79 18.85 -16.93 5.40
N GLN A 80 19.98 -16.96 4.72
CA GLN A 80 20.96 -15.88 4.75
C GLN A 80 21.09 -15.22 3.38
N VAL A 81 21.04 -13.90 3.38
CA VAL A 81 21.13 -13.09 2.16
C VAL A 81 22.24 -12.07 2.35
N LYS A 82 23.18 -12.05 1.42
CA LYS A 82 24.25 -11.05 1.40
C LYS A 82 23.76 -9.81 0.65
N VAL A 83 23.95 -8.64 1.24
CA VAL A 83 23.69 -7.36 0.59
C VAL A 83 25.03 -6.67 0.37
N ASP A 84 25.41 -6.53 -0.90
CA ASP A 84 26.66 -5.90 -1.30
C ASP A 84 26.54 -4.37 -1.27
N PRO A 85 27.63 -3.64 -0.94
CA PRO A 85 27.63 -2.18 -1.00
C PRO A 85 27.32 -1.66 -2.41
N PRO A 86 26.85 -0.41 -2.53
CA PRO A 86 26.59 0.18 -3.84
C PRO A 86 27.81 0.13 -4.77
N SER A 87 27.59 -0.10 -6.06
CA SER A 87 28.66 -0.30 -7.05
C SER A 87 29.57 0.92 -7.27
N TRP A 88 29.15 2.10 -6.84
CA TRP A 88 29.93 3.34 -6.91
C TRP A 88 30.80 3.59 -5.67
N TRP A 89 30.78 2.71 -4.67
CA TRP A 89 31.75 2.73 -3.56
C TRP A 89 33.04 2.01 -3.96
N GLU A 90 34.18 2.52 -3.49
CA GLU A 90 35.48 1.93 -3.77
C GLU A 90 35.74 0.69 -2.91
N LYS A 91 36.64 -0.18 -3.38
CA LYS A 91 37.06 -1.35 -2.61
C LYS A 91 37.71 -0.90 -1.29
N GLY A 92 37.12 -1.33 -0.17
CA GLY A 92 37.57 -0.97 1.18
C GLY A 92 36.76 0.16 1.82
N ASP A 93 35.78 0.75 1.12
CA ASP A 93 34.85 1.73 1.71
C ASP A 93 33.88 1.09 2.70
N ALA A 94 33.44 -0.13 2.40
CA ALA A 94 32.62 -0.98 3.26
C ALA A 94 32.67 -2.44 2.78
N ASP A 95 32.37 -3.36 3.67
CA ASP A 95 32.12 -4.77 3.38
C ASP A 95 30.62 -5.06 3.33
N SER A 96 30.25 -6.12 2.59
CA SER A 96 28.87 -6.60 2.51
C SER A 96 28.32 -6.98 3.89
N THR A 97 27.02 -6.79 4.08
CA THR A 97 26.33 -7.30 5.28
C THR A 97 25.62 -8.63 4.97
N ILE A 98 25.37 -9.44 5.99
CA ILE A 98 24.57 -10.66 5.89
C ILE A 98 23.29 -10.48 6.69
N LEU A 99 22.15 -10.46 6.00
CA LEU A 99 20.84 -10.49 6.60
C LEU A 99 20.45 -11.95 6.88
N THR A 100 20.15 -12.27 8.14
CA THR A 100 19.59 -13.58 8.51
C THR A 100 18.07 -13.43 8.61
N LEU A 101 17.36 -13.88 7.57
CA LEU A 101 15.92 -13.75 7.46
C LEU A 101 15.23 -14.93 8.16
N PRO A 102 14.34 -14.70 9.14
CA PRO A 102 13.54 -15.77 9.73
C PRO A 102 12.53 -16.34 8.72
N PRO A 103 11.81 -17.42 9.09
CA PRO A 103 10.67 -17.89 8.31
C PRO A 103 9.67 -16.77 8.03
N TYR A 104 9.08 -16.80 6.83
CA TYR A 104 8.00 -15.91 6.39
C TYR A 104 8.42 -14.44 6.29
N THR A 105 9.63 -14.21 5.79
CA THR A 105 10.25 -12.88 5.70
C THR A 105 10.58 -12.53 4.26
N ALA A 106 10.20 -11.33 3.86
CA ALA A 106 10.66 -10.68 2.64
C ALA A 106 11.28 -9.33 2.99
N CYS A 107 12.29 -8.91 2.23
CA CYS A 107 12.84 -7.57 2.32
C CYS A 107 12.03 -6.62 1.43
N THR A 108 11.96 -5.36 1.85
CA THR A 108 11.40 -4.27 1.05
C THR A 108 12.20 -2.99 1.24
N TRP A 109 11.86 -1.94 0.49
CA TRP A 109 12.36 -0.59 0.72
C TRP A 109 11.27 0.43 0.38
N CYS A 110 11.35 1.62 0.97
CA CYS A 110 10.38 2.70 0.77
C CYS A 110 10.94 3.76 -0.17
N TYR A 111 11.14 3.38 -1.44
CA TYR A 111 11.84 4.18 -2.43
C TYR A 111 11.35 5.63 -2.44
N GLU A 112 10.06 5.88 -2.60
CA GLU A 112 9.55 7.26 -2.69
C GLU A 112 9.73 8.08 -1.42
N ALA A 113 9.52 7.48 -0.25
CA ALA A 113 9.80 8.16 1.01
C ALA A 113 11.27 8.62 1.07
N MET A 114 12.17 7.79 0.57
CA MET A 114 13.61 8.05 0.52
C MET A 114 14.06 9.03 -0.57
N TYR A 115 13.19 9.47 -1.49
CA TYR A 115 13.53 10.35 -2.62
C TYR A 115 12.60 11.57 -2.74
N LYS A 116 11.92 11.94 -1.64
CA LYS A 116 11.15 13.20 -1.54
C LYS A 116 12.02 14.43 -1.77
N ALA A 117 11.41 15.53 -2.21
CA ALA A 117 12.12 16.76 -2.58
C ALA A 117 12.97 17.38 -1.44
N ASP A 118 12.64 17.12 -0.18
CA ASP A 118 13.37 17.64 0.98
C ASP A 118 14.75 17.01 1.17
N VAL A 119 15.02 15.86 0.54
CA VAL A 119 16.28 15.12 0.67
C VAL A 119 17.37 15.58 -0.30
N PHE A 120 17.05 16.46 -1.26
CA PHE A 120 18.09 17.04 -2.13
C PHE A 120 19.08 17.87 -1.30
N SER A 121 20.36 17.66 -1.57
CA SER A 121 21.43 18.34 -0.83
C SER A 121 21.85 19.63 -1.53
N ASN A 122 22.11 20.66 -0.73
CA ASN A 122 22.73 21.91 -1.18
C ASN A 122 24.27 21.83 -1.21
N VAL A 123 24.85 20.67 -0.84
CA VAL A 123 26.29 20.46 -0.78
C VAL A 123 26.82 20.05 -2.16
N ARG A 124 27.77 20.82 -2.68
CA ARG A 124 28.39 20.55 -3.99
C ARG A 124 29.01 19.15 -4.01
N GLY A 125 28.62 18.34 -5.00
CA GLY A 125 29.11 16.96 -5.18
C GLY A 125 28.28 15.89 -4.46
N LYS A 126 27.26 16.26 -3.70
CA LYS A 126 26.29 15.33 -3.09
C LYS A 126 24.90 15.62 -3.64
N THR A 127 24.27 14.64 -4.28
CA THR A 127 22.91 14.81 -4.79
C THR A 127 21.88 14.78 -3.66
N TYR A 128 22.10 13.92 -2.66
CA TYR A 128 21.13 13.66 -1.60
C TYR A 128 21.75 13.75 -0.20
N ASP A 129 20.94 14.14 0.78
CA ASP A 129 21.23 14.06 2.22
C ASP A 129 20.73 12.72 2.77
N TYR A 130 21.66 11.80 3.01
CA TYR A 130 21.34 10.44 3.43
C TYR A 130 20.73 10.37 4.84
N ASN A 131 21.01 11.34 5.73
CA ASN A 131 20.39 11.37 7.06
C ASN A 131 18.92 11.77 6.97
N LYS A 132 18.55 12.64 6.03
CA LYS A 132 17.13 12.90 5.72
C LYS A 132 16.47 11.68 5.11
N ARG A 133 17.13 10.99 4.18
CA ARG A 133 16.61 9.76 3.58
C ARG A 133 16.34 8.68 4.64
N GLN A 134 17.27 8.48 5.58
CA GLN A 134 17.08 7.55 6.68
C GLN A 134 15.89 7.96 7.57
N ARG A 135 15.80 9.24 7.96
CA ARG A 135 14.64 9.73 8.75
C ARG A 135 13.31 9.54 8.05
N ASN A 136 13.25 9.76 6.73
CA ASN A 136 12.04 9.53 5.96
C ASN A 136 11.68 8.03 5.89
N ALA A 137 12.68 7.14 5.79
CA ALA A 137 12.48 5.71 5.85
C ALA A 137 12.00 5.24 7.25
N GLU A 138 12.60 5.78 8.31
CA GLU A 138 12.18 5.55 9.70
C GLU A 138 10.73 5.97 9.91
N ALA A 139 10.35 7.17 9.46
CA ALA A 139 8.98 7.67 9.54
C ALA A 139 8.00 6.79 8.75
N TYR A 140 8.39 6.35 7.54
CA TYR A 140 7.58 5.45 6.73
C TYR A 140 7.32 4.12 7.43
N PHE A 141 8.33 3.45 7.98
CA PHE A 141 8.12 2.15 8.62
C PHE A 141 7.45 2.26 10.00
N ALA A 142 7.62 3.39 10.70
CA ALA A 142 7.01 3.62 12.01
C ALA A 142 5.48 3.82 11.97
N GLN A 143 4.90 4.07 10.79
CA GLN A 143 3.44 4.22 10.64
C GLN A 143 2.68 2.89 10.68
N PHE A 144 3.37 1.76 10.51
CA PHE A 144 2.77 0.43 10.51
C PHE A 144 2.86 -0.20 11.91
N GLU A 145 1.80 -0.91 12.31
CA GLU A 145 1.71 -1.52 13.63
C GLU A 145 1.86 -3.05 13.54
N GLU A 146 2.88 -3.59 14.21
CA GLU A 146 3.06 -5.04 14.36
C GLU A 146 1.84 -5.67 15.03
N GLY A 147 1.39 -6.82 14.51
CA GLY A 147 0.20 -7.52 15.00
C GLY A 147 -1.12 -6.82 14.68
N LYS A 148 -1.12 -5.75 13.86
CA LYS A 148 -2.34 -5.10 13.36
C LYS A 148 -2.30 -4.86 11.86
N SER A 149 -1.28 -4.16 11.37
CA SER A 149 -1.15 -3.81 9.96
C SER A 149 -0.99 -5.08 9.10
N LEU A 150 -1.58 -5.04 7.90
CA LEU A 150 -1.44 -6.07 6.88
C LEU A 150 -0.27 -5.75 5.96
N VAL A 151 0.31 -6.80 5.39
CA VAL A 151 1.21 -6.76 4.25
C VAL A 151 0.54 -7.42 3.05
N PHE A 152 0.47 -6.71 1.93
CA PHE A 152 0.00 -7.20 0.64
C PHE A 152 1.19 -7.44 -0.28
N TYR A 153 1.44 -8.70 -0.60
CA TYR A 153 2.52 -9.08 -1.49
C TYR A 153 2.07 -8.95 -2.94
N TYR A 154 2.91 -8.35 -3.78
CA TYR A 154 2.58 -8.16 -5.19
C TYR A 154 3.80 -8.36 -6.09
N ALA A 155 3.56 -8.72 -7.36
CA ALA A 155 4.58 -8.74 -8.41
C ALA A 155 4.47 -7.49 -9.29
N GLY A 156 5.61 -6.94 -9.70
CA GLY A 156 5.69 -5.94 -10.77
C GLY A 156 5.43 -6.54 -12.15
N TYR A 157 5.61 -5.76 -13.22
CA TYR A 157 5.26 -6.18 -14.59
C TYR A 157 6.04 -7.38 -15.13
N SER A 158 7.15 -7.78 -14.47
CA SER A 158 7.83 -9.02 -14.79
C SER A 158 7.15 -10.19 -14.07
N ASN A 159 5.98 -10.57 -14.57
CA ASN A 159 5.13 -11.66 -14.09
C ASN A 159 4.34 -12.29 -15.28
N PRO A 160 3.77 -13.49 -15.15
CA PRO A 160 3.11 -14.20 -16.26
C PRO A 160 1.73 -13.64 -16.67
N PHE A 161 1.22 -12.62 -15.98
CA PHE A 161 -0.07 -11.99 -16.29
C PHE A 161 0.10 -10.61 -16.95
N SER A 162 1.33 -10.24 -17.27
CA SER A 162 1.68 -9.08 -18.10
C SER A 162 2.06 -9.57 -19.49
N GLU A 163 1.08 -9.76 -20.36
CA GLU A 163 1.24 -10.17 -21.75
C GLU A 163 0.60 -9.13 -22.69
N ASN A 164 0.97 -9.15 -23.98
CA ASN A 164 0.32 -8.37 -25.05
C ASN A 164 0.20 -6.85 -24.77
N GLU A 165 1.27 -6.23 -24.27
CA GLU A 165 1.35 -4.79 -23.97
C GLU A 165 0.49 -4.32 -22.77
N GLU A 166 -0.12 -5.24 -22.02
CA GLU A 166 -0.81 -4.90 -20.75
C GLU A 166 0.12 -5.08 -19.55
N ASP A 167 0.63 -3.96 -19.02
CA ASP A 167 1.37 -3.92 -17.77
C ASP A 167 0.42 -4.09 -16.57
N ASN A 168 0.47 -5.27 -15.95
CA ASN A 168 -0.36 -5.62 -14.81
C ASN A 168 0.47 -5.83 -13.54
N TYR A 169 0.10 -5.16 -12.46
CA TYR A 169 0.47 -5.59 -11.11
C TYR A 169 -0.39 -6.79 -10.71
N VAL A 170 0.19 -7.72 -9.95
CA VAL A 170 -0.53 -8.94 -9.53
C VAL A 170 -0.35 -9.14 -8.04
N ILE A 171 -1.45 -9.30 -7.31
CA ILE A 171 -1.40 -9.67 -5.90
C ILE A 171 -1.04 -11.15 -5.78
N VAL A 172 -0.03 -11.41 -4.97
CA VAL A 172 0.51 -12.74 -4.69
C VAL A 172 -0.17 -13.35 -3.46
N GLY A 173 -0.44 -12.53 -2.46
CA GLY A 173 -1.00 -12.97 -1.19
C GLY A 173 -1.03 -11.82 -0.18
N ALA A 174 -1.50 -12.13 1.02
CA ALA A 174 -1.55 -11.17 2.11
C ALA A 174 -1.31 -11.86 3.45
N SER A 175 -0.78 -11.13 4.42
CA SER A 175 -0.62 -11.62 5.78
C SER A 175 -0.59 -10.47 6.78
N ARG A 176 -0.79 -10.75 8.08
CA ARG A 176 -0.57 -9.77 9.13
C ARG A 176 0.92 -9.60 9.39
N ILE A 177 1.37 -8.36 9.57
CA ILE A 177 2.76 -8.08 9.91
C ILE A 177 3.02 -8.61 11.32
N LYS A 178 4.04 -9.47 11.43
CA LYS A 178 4.52 -9.98 12.71
C LYS A 178 5.62 -9.10 13.28
N LYS A 179 6.57 -8.73 12.43
CA LYS A 179 7.74 -7.96 12.84
C LYS A 179 8.28 -7.12 11.69
N ILE A 180 8.59 -5.86 12.00
CA ILE A 180 9.35 -4.94 11.16
C ILE A 180 10.76 -4.87 11.76
N ASP A 181 11.75 -5.42 11.08
CA ASP A 181 13.09 -5.56 11.67
C ASP A 181 13.83 -4.22 11.76
N ASP A 182 14.91 -4.15 12.54
CA ASP A 182 15.72 -2.94 12.67
C ASP A 182 16.43 -2.56 11.35
N PHE A 183 16.95 -1.33 11.26
CA PHE A 183 17.83 -0.97 10.14
C PHE A 183 19.19 -1.64 10.29
N HIS A 184 19.68 -2.20 9.20
CA HIS A 184 20.98 -2.86 9.12
C HIS A 184 22.01 -1.91 8.49
N TYR A 185 23.29 -2.19 8.72
CA TYR A 185 24.40 -1.36 8.21
C TYR A 185 25.45 -2.25 7.57
N TYR A 186 26.14 -1.72 6.56
CA TYR A 186 27.29 -2.40 5.97
C TYR A 186 28.42 -2.55 7.00
N GLU A 187 29.20 -3.62 6.84
CA GLU A 187 30.30 -3.93 7.75
C GLU A 187 31.55 -3.10 7.41
N ASN A 188 32.43 -2.90 8.39
CA ASN A 188 33.73 -2.24 8.21
C ASN A 188 33.71 -0.90 7.43
N THR A 189 32.64 -0.11 7.60
CA THR A 189 32.46 1.18 6.92
C THR A 189 33.50 2.21 7.36
N THR A 190 34.10 2.91 6.39
CA THR A 190 35.02 4.03 6.66
C THR A 190 34.30 5.21 7.33
N ASP A 191 35.05 6.07 8.02
CA ASP A 191 34.47 7.26 8.66
C ASP A 191 33.82 8.21 7.64
N GLN A 192 34.35 8.26 6.42
CA GLN A 192 33.75 9.02 5.33
C GLN A 192 32.39 8.46 4.93
N ILE A 193 32.28 7.14 4.76
CA ILE A 193 31.00 6.49 4.44
C ILE A 193 29.97 6.71 5.56
N LYS A 194 30.39 6.56 6.82
CA LYS A 194 29.51 6.79 7.96
C LYS A 194 28.97 8.22 7.99
N ALA A 195 29.81 9.21 7.70
CA ALA A 195 29.42 10.61 7.67
C ALA A 195 28.49 10.94 6.49
N ASP A 196 28.74 10.35 5.32
CA ASP A 196 28.08 10.74 4.07
C ASP A 196 26.82 9.94 3.75
N TYR A 197 26.75 8.69 4.21
CA TYR A 197 25.71 7.72 3.84
C TYR A 197 24.95 7.19 5.05
N ALA A 198 24.75 8.06 6.05
CA ALA A 198 23.97 7.79 7.25
C ALA A 198 24.40 6.47 7.94
N GLY A 199 25.68 6.39 8.30
CA GLY A 199 26.28 5.20 8.91
C GLY A 199 26.55 4.04 7.96
N GLY A 200 26.26 4.19 6.66
CA GLY A 200 26.29 3.09 5.70
C GLY A 200 25.06 2.19 5.85
N VAL A 201 23.88 2.80 5.97
CA VAL A 201 22.60 2.10 6.12
C VAL A 201 22.30 1.21 4.90
N VAL A 202 21.80 0.02 5.18
CA VAL A 202 21.28 -0.93 4.20
C VAL A 202 19.79 -0.66 4.04
N TRP A 203 19.38 -0.30 2.82
CA TRP A 203 18.01 0.10 2.54
C TRP A 203 16.99 -1.05 2.52
N GLN A 204 17.48 -2.28 2.42
CA GLN A 204 16.65 -3.48 2.48
C GLN A 204 16.16 -3.69 3.91
N LYS A 205 14.85 -3.60 4.11
CA LYS A 205 14.15 -3.75 5.39
C LYS A 205 13.44 -5.11 5.46
N PRO A 206 13.88 -6.04 6.31
CA PRO A 206 13.18 -7.31 6.51
C PRO A 206 11.81 -7.12 7.18
N ILE A 207 10.76 -7.67 6.57
CA ILE A 207 9.40 -7.70 7.10
C ILE A 207 8.99 -9.15 7.27
N THR A 208 8.71 -9.55 8.50
CA THR A 208 8.25 -10.90 8.84
C THR A 208 6.75 -10.89 9.03
N SER A 209 6.06 -11.88 8.45
CA SER A 209 4.61 -12.02 8.55
C SER A 209 4.17 -13.09 9.55
N ASN A 210 2.89 -13.10 9.89
CA ASN A 210 2.23 -14.14 10.67
C ASN A 210 1.71 -15.30 9.81
N TYR A 211 2.16 -15.44 8.57
CA TYR A 211 1.90 -16.63 7.78
C TYR A 211 2.53 -17.86 8.48
N PRO A 212 1.89 -19.06 8.45
CA PRO A 212 0.61 -19.34 7.83
C PRO A 212 -0.60 -18.91 8.68
N ASP A 213 -0.50 -18.67 9.98
CA ASP A 213 -1.69 -18.54 10.84
C ASP A 213 -2.61 -17.37 10.47
N GLU A 214 -2.03 -16.22 10.10
CA GLU A 214 -2.75 -15.03 9.65
C GLU A 214 -2.24 -14.59 8.27
N GLY A 215 -2.40 -15.45 7.26
CA GLY A 215 -2.01 -15.15 5.91
C GLY A 215 -2.38 -16.23 4.91
N LEU A 216 -2.20 -15.92 3.62
CA LEU A 216 -2.33 -16.86 2.52
C LEU A 216 -1.44 -16.44 1.34
N VAL A 217 -1.13 -17.41 0.48
CA VAL A 217 -0.53 -17.18 -0.83
C VAL A 217 -1.36 -17.85 -1.92
N ILE A 218 -1.57 -17.17 -3.04
CA ILE A 218 -2.31 -17.75 -4.17
C ILE A 218 -1.40 -18.78 -4.86
N PRO A 219 -1.84 -20.04 -5.03
CA PRO A 219 -1.00 -21.13 -5.52
C PRO A 219 -0.82 -21.13 -7.04
N PHE A 220 -0.41 -20.00 -7.62
CA PHE A 220 -0.23 -19.84 -9.07
C PHE A 220 0.66 -20.94 -9.67
N TRP A 221 1.69 -21.39 -8.94
CA TRP A 221 2.62 -22.43 -9.39
C TRP A 221 1.94 -23.78 -9.67
N LYS A 222 0.81 -24.09 -9.01
CA LYS A 222 0.08 -25.35 -9.22
C LYS A 222 -0.73 -25.35 -10.52
N TYR A 223 -1.09 -24.15 -11.00
CA TYR A 223 -2.01 -23.95 -12.10
C TYR A 223 -1.34 -23.38 -13.36
N THR A 224 0.00 -23.38 -13.43
CA THR A 224 0.77 -22.82 -14.56
C THR A 224 0.38 -23.33 -15.95
N ASN A 225 -0.18 -24.54 -16.04
CA ASN A 225 -0.66 -25.13 -17.30
C ASN A 225 -2.19 -25.05 -17.48
N ASN A 226 -2.89 -24.23 -16.69
CA ASN A 226 -4.34 -24.08 -16.73
C ASN A 226 -4.72 -22.59 -16.67
N GLU A 227 -4.73 -21.95 -17.83
CA GLU A 227 -5.06 -20.53 -18.01
C GLU A 227 -6.46 -20.18 -17.47
N ASP A 228 -7.44 -21.06 -17.64
CA ASP A 228 -8.82 -20.83 -17.15
C ASP A 228 -8.85 -20.66 -15.63
N ILE A 229 -8.11 -21.51 -14.89
CA ILE A 229 -8.01 -21.37 -13.43
C ILE A 229 -7.18 -20.14 -13.07
N LEU A 230 -6.04 -19.91 -13.74
CA LEU A 230 -5.18 -18.76 -13.47
C LEU A 230 -5.92 -17.44 -13.64
N ASN A 231 -6.74 -17.29 -14.69
CA ASN A 231 -7.55 -16.10 -14.94
C ASN A 231 -8.60 -15.87 -13.84
N ARG A 232 -9.12 -16.93 -13.23
CA ARG A 232 -10.05 -16.86 -12.09
C ARG A 232 -9.37 -16.54 -10.76
N LEU A 233 -8.07 -16.85 -10.63
CA LEU A 233 -7.29 -16.63 -9.41
C LEU A 233 -6.53 -15.30 -9.41
N ALA A 234 -6.17 -14.80 -10.59
CA ALA A 234 -5.36 -13.60 -10.74
C ALA A 234 -6.09 -12.37 -10.20
N ILE A 235 -5.43 -11.66 -9.28
CA ILE A 235 -5.93 -10.44 -8.68
C ILE A 235 -5.09 -9.28 -9.23
N LYS A 236 -5.72 -8.46 -10.06
CA LYS A 236 -5.14 -7.22 -10.59
C LYS A 236 -5.72 -6.06 -9.77
N PRO A 237 -4.92 -5.31 -9.00
CA PRO A 237 -5.44 -4.24 -8.16
C PRO A 237 -6.07 -3.16 -9.04
N LEU A 238 -7.31 -2.77 -8.72
CA LEU A 238 -8.03 -1.73 -9.45
C LEU A 238 -7.37 -0.36 -9.25
N HIS A 239 -6.85 -0.09 -8.05
CA HIS A 239 -5.99 1.05 -7.76
C HIS A 239 -4.52 0.60 -7.78
N ARG A 240 -3.76 1.07 -8.77
CA ARG A 240 -2.37 0.65 -9.00
C ARG A 240 -1.37 1.38 -8.11
N SER A 241 -1.68 2.61 -7.70
CA SER A 241 -0.78 3.48 -6.94
C SER A 241 -0.18 2.78 -5.71
N PRO A 242 -0.92 2.08 -4.84
CA PRO A 242 -0.34 1.43 -3.67
C PRO A 242 0.65 0.30 -3.97
N PHE A 243 0.74 -0.18 -5.21
CA PHE A 243 1.55 -1.33 -5.60
C PHE A 243 2.73 -0.93 -6.48
N LYS A 244 3.45 0.13 -6.10
CA LYS A 244 4.63 0.64 -6.83
C LYS A 244 5.88 0.76 -5.97
N TYR A 245 7.03 0.80 -6.66
CA TYR A 245 8.34 1.18 -6.09
C TYR A 245 8.81 0.38 -4.86
N GLY A 246 8.42 -0.89 -4.75
CA GLY A 246 8.87 -1.79 -3.69
C GLY A 246 7.91 -1.82 -2.51
N SER A 247 7.58 -0.66 -1.97
CA SER A 247 6.62 -0.52 -0.86
C SER A 247 5.95 0.84 -0.89
N ARG A 248 4.63 0.84 -0.69
CA ARG A 248 3.79 2.02 -0.46
C ARG A 248 2.71 1.69 0.58
N GLU A 249 2.12 2.74 1.13
CA GLU A 249 0.95 2.68 1.98
C GLU A 249 -0.26 2.14 1.20
N VAL A 250 -1.05 1.31 1.88
CA VAL A 250 -2.34 0.79 1.42
C VAL A 250 -3.38 1.25 2.44
N SER A 251 -4.39 1.99 1.98
CA SER A 251 -5.47 2.49 2.85
C SER A 251 -6.44 1.38 3.25
N ASN A 252 -7.36 1.66 4.17
CA ASN A 252 -8.41 0.70 4.54
C ASN A 252 -9.32 0.37 3.34
N ASP A 253 -9.68 1.35 2.49
CA ASP A 253 -10.52 1.10 1.31
C ASP A 253 -9.79 0.24 0.28
N ASP A 254 -8.52 0.52 0.02
CA ASP A 254 -7.69 -0.28 -0.88
C ASP A 254 -7.51 -1.71 -0.33
N ALA A 255 -7.31 -1.85 0.99
CA ALA A 255 -7.23 -3.16 1.64
C ALA A 255 -8.56 -3.93 1.59
N ILE A 256 -9.70 -3.28 1.83
CA ILE A 256 -11.04 -3.88 1.75
C ILE A 256 -11.26 -4.48 0.36
N GLU A 257 -10.94 -3.72 -0.69
CA GLU A 257 -11.10 -4.18 -2.07
C GLU A 257 -10.23 -5.41 -2.36
N ILE A 258 -8.95 -5.39 -1.97
CA ILE A 258 -8.04 -6.51 -2.20
C ILE A 258 -8.47 -7.75 -1.40
N ILE A 259 -8.95 -7.58 -0.17
CA ILE A 259 -9.48 -8.68 0.65
C ILE A 259 -10.75 -9.28 0.03
N HIS A 260 -11.62 -8.46 -0.56
CA HIS A 260 -12.77 -8.97 -1.32
C HIS A 260 -12.35 -9.80 -2.54
N GLN A 261 -11.33 -9.35 -3.29
CA GLN A 261 -10.80 -10.14 -4.41
C GLN A 261 -10.12 -11.44 -3.93
N LEU A 262 -9.40 -11.40 -2.82
CA LEU A 262 -8.80 -12.59 -2.20
C LEU A 262 -9.87 -13.58 -1.76
N LEU A 263 -11.00 -13.13 -1.18
CA LEU A 263 -12.14 -13.99 -0.86
C LEU A 263 -12.69 -14.68 -2.10
N LYS A 264 -12.83 -13.97 -3.22
CA LYS A 264 -13.27 -14.56 -4.50
C LYS A 264 -12.28 -15.64 -4.98
N SER A 265 -10.97 -15.37 -4.95
CA SER A 265 -9.96 -16.38 -5.33
C SER A 265 -9.97 -17.59 -4.39
N VAL A 266 -10.18 -17.38 -3.09
CA VAL A 266 -10.34 -18.47 -2.10
C VAL A 266 -11.59 -19.30 -2.39
N ASP A 267 -12.71 -18.68 -2.76
CA ASP A 267 -13.92 -19.41 -3.16
C ASP A 267 -13.68 -20.29 -4.39
N VAL A 268 -12.93 -19.79 -5.37
CA VAL A 268 -12.51 -20.59 -6.54
C VAL A 268 -11.63 -21.77 -6.11
N LEU A 269 -10.67 -21.56 -5.20
CA LEU A 269 -9.79 -22.61 -4.70
C LEU A 269 -10.56 -23.71 -3.95
N ILE A 270 -11.57 -23.33 -3.17
CA ILE A 270 -12.49 -24.27 -2.51
C ILE A 270 -13.31 -25.04 -3.57
N GLU A 271 -13.88 -24.35 -4.55
CA GLU A 271 -14.69 -24.95 -5.63
C GLU A 271 -13.92 -26.03 -6.40
N ILE A 272 -12.66 -25.77 -6.75
CA ILE A 272 -11.83 -26.72 -7.52
C ILE A 272 -11.19 -27.81 -6.65
N GLY A 273 -11.41 -27.78 -5.33
CA GLY A 273 -10.84 -28.74 -4.39
C GLY A 273 -9.33 -28.62 -4.22
N ASP A 274 -8.80 -27.40 -4.26
CA ASP A 274 -7.38 -27.16 -3.98
C ASP A 274 -7.03 -27.52 -2.54
N ASP A 275 -5.84 -28.09 -2.34
CA ASP A 275 -5.34 -28.61 -1.07
C ASP A 275 -3.99 -28.01 -0.64
N THR A 276 -3.52 -26.93 -1.29
CA THR A 276 -2.22 -26.36 -0.92
C THR A 276 -2.26 -25.65 0.43
N GLU A 277 -3.43 -25.17 0.84
CA GLU A 277 -3.70 -24.59 2.15
C GLU A 277 -5.09 -25.01 2.67
N ASN A 278 -5.38 -24.72 3.94
CA ASN A 278 -6.74 -24.86 4.47
C ASN A 278 -7.59 -23.64 4.08
N TRP A 279 -8.18 -23.67 2.89
CA TRP A 279 -8.91 -22.54 2.32
C TRP A 279 -10.14 -22.11 3.13
N GLU A 280 -10.81 -23.04 3.79
CA GLU A 280 -11.93 -22.71 4.69
C GLU A 280 -11.44 -21.88 5.89
N ALA A 281 -10.30 -22.25 6.48
CA ALA A 281 -9.68 -21.45 7.53
C ALA A 281 -9.21 -20.08 7.00
N ARG A 282 -8.69 -20.00 5.76
CA ARG A 282 -8.31 -18.73 5.13
C ARG A 282 -9.51 -17.82 4.93
N LYS A 283 -10.62 -18.37 4.46
CA LYS A 283 -11.87 -17.65 4.27
C LYS A 283 -12.40 -17.07 5.58
N VAL A 284 -12.37 -17.85 6.67
CA VAL A 284 -12.75 -17.36 8.00
C VAL A 284 -11.85 -16.20 8.44
N TRP A 285 -10.53 -16.33 8.27
CA TRP A 285 -9.59 -15.27 8.61
C TRP A 285 -9.82 -14.00 7.78
N LEU A 286 -9.95 -14.10 6.45
CA LEU A 286 -10.20 -12.96 5.57
C LEU A 286 -11.51 -12.22 5.92
N ASN A 287 -12.57 -12.94 6.29
CA ASN A 287 -13.82 -12.30 6.75
C ASN A 287 -13.62 -11.56 8.09
N GLY A 288 -12.79 -12.10 8.99
CA GLY A 288 -12.39 -11.41 10.22
C GLY A 288 -11.61 -10.12 9.92
N VAL A 289 -10.64 -10.21 9.01
CA VAL A 289 -9.86 -9.06 8.53
C VAL A 289 -10.77 -8.00 7.91
N LEU A 290 -11.72 -8.40 7.06
CA LEU A 290 -12.66 -7.47 6.44
C LEU A 290 -13.47 -6.68 7.49
N ASN A 291 -13.93 -7.35 8.55
CA ASN A 291 -14.61 -6.70 9.67
C ASN A 291 -13.70 -5.70 10.41
N GLU A 292 -12.43 -6.08 10.65
CA GLU A 292 -11.44 -5.16 11.24
C GLU A 292 -11.21 -3.93 10.37
N LEU A 293 -11.09 -4.11 9.05
CA LEU A 293 -10.86 -3.02 8.09
C LEU A 293 -12.03 -2.05 8.02
N TRP A 294 -13.28 -2.53 7.99
CA TRP A 294 -14.45 -1.65 8.05
C TRP A 294 -14.48 -0.87 9.36
N LYS A 295 -14.22 -1.50 10.51
CA LYS A 295 -14.13 -0.75 11.78
C LYS A 295 -13.02 0.30 11.78
N ALA A 296 -11.86 -0.02 11.18
CA ALA A 296 -10.72 0.89 11.10
C ALA A 296 -10.93 2.05 10.11
N ARG A 297 -11.63 1.80 8.99
CA ARG A 297 -12.03 2.81 7.99
C ARG A 297 -12.90 3.88 8.64
N GLY A 298 -13.86 3.44 9.45
CA GLY A 298 -14.83 4.32 10.07
C GLY A 298 -15.76 5.03 9.07
N PRO A 299 -16.62 5.92 9.58
CA PRO A 299 -17.68 6.55 8.81
C PRO A 299 -17.18 7.63 7.84
N TYR A 300 -16.09 8.32 8.19
CA TYR A 300 -15.58 9.46 7.43
C TYR A 300 -14.05 9.37 7.21
N PRO A 301 -13.56 8.45 6.36
CA PRO A 301 -12.12 8.30 6.10
C PRO A 301 -11.48 9.55 5.48
N GLY A 302 -12.23 10.31 4.67
CA GLY A 302 -11.75 11.54 4.02
C GLY A 302 -11.81 12.79 4.89
N PHE A 303 -12.28 12.69 6.14
CA PHE A 303 -12.51 13.89 6.95
C PHE A 303 -11.23 14.61 7.36
N ALA A 304 -10.13 13.88 7.52
CA ALA A 304 -8.81 14.49 7.70
C ALA A 304 -8.42 15.37 6.51
N SER A 305 -8.59 14.86 5.29
CA SER A 305 -8.35 15.60 4.04
C SER A 305 -9.28 16.82 3.89
N ALA A 306 -10.55 16.68 4.31
CA ALA A 306 -11.48 17.81 4.33
C ALA A 306 -11.04 18.90 5.32
N MET A 307 -10.56 18.53 6.51
CA MET A 307 -10.04 19.48 7.49
C MET A 307 -8.80 20.24 7.00
N MET A 308 -7.90 19.57 6.27
CA MET A 308 -6.78 20.24 5.59
C MET A 308 -7.30 21.27 4.60
N ASN A 309 -8.26 20.89 3.75
CA ASN A 309 -8.86 21.79 2.76
C ASN A 309 -9.69 22.93 3.37
N MET A 310 -10.17 22.79 4.60
CA MET A 310 -10.86 23.84 5.37
C MET A 310 -9.91 24.74 6.18
N GLY A 311 -8.60 24.47 6.20
CA GLY A 311 -7.62 25.25 6.97
C GLY A 311 -7.65 24.99 8.49
N ILE A 312 -8.16 23.82 8.91
CA ILE A 312 -8.28 23.41 10.32
C ILE A 312 -7.41 22.18 10.65
N GLU A 313 -6.23 22.16 10.05
CA GLU A 313 -5.19 21.11 10.13
C GLU A 313 -4.86 20.70 11.57
N SER A 314 -4.91 21.66 12.51
CA SER A 314 -4.66 21.43 13.94
C SER A 314 -5.60 20.40 14.58
N LEU A 315 -6.78 20.17 14.01
CA LEU A 315 -7.75 19.18 14.48
C LEU A 315 -7.53 17.76 13.93
N VAL A 316 -6.69 17.60 12.89
CA VAL A 316 -6.51 16.31 12.19
C VAL A 316 -6.02 15.21 13.11
N GLN A 317 -4.98 15.46 13.91
CA GLN A 317 -4.42 14.45 14.82
C GLN A 317 -5.42 14.00 15.88
N HIS A 318 -6.27 14.93 16.36
CA HIS A 318 -7.33 14.61 17.31
C HIS A 318 -8.35 13.66 16.70
N TYR A 319 -8.82 13.94 15.49
CA TYR A 319 -9.74 13.06 14.77
C TYR A 319 -9.15 11.68 14.48
N VAL A 320 -7.92 11.62 13.95
CA VAL A 320 -7.26 10.36 13.56
C VAL A 320 -6.98 9.44 14.76
N SER A 321 -6.87 10.01 15.96
CA SER A 321 -6.72 9.28 17.22
C SER A 321 -8.02 8.65 17.76
N LEU A 322 -9.19 9.06 17.23
CA LEU A 322 -10.47 8.48 17.61
C LEU A 322 -10.55 7.03 17.15
N THR A 323 -11.09 6.17 18.02
CA THR A 323 -11.27 4.72 17.76
C THR A 323 -12.72 4.30 17.84
N ASN A 324 -13.63 5.22 18.19
CA ASN A 324 -15.05 4.99 18.29
C ASN A 324 -15.80 5.79 17.23
N GLU A 325 -16.66 5.11 16.49
CA GLU A 325 -17.48 5.69 15.42
C GLU A 325 -18.44 6.80 15.90
N GLY A 326 -19.03 6.63 17.09
CA GLY A 326 -19.89 7.65 17.70
C GLY A 326 -19.13 8.94 18.01
N ASP A 327 -17.88 8.82 18.46
CA ASP A 327 -17.01 9.97 18.67
C ASP A 327 -16.63 10.64 17.35
N MET A 328 -16.32 9.85 16.31
CA MET A 328 -16.00 10.39 14.98
C MET A 328 -17.16 11.22 14.39
N LYS A 329 -18.40 10.73 14.53
CA LYS A 329 -19.60 11.46 14.11
C LYS A 329 -19.81 12.75 14.89
N ARG A 330 -19.67 12.69 16.21
CA ARG A 330 -19.81 13.87 17.09
C ARG A 330 -18.73 14.90 16.80
N PHE A 331 -17.49 14.46 16.60
CA PHE A 331 -16.36 15.33 16.26
C PHE A 331 -16.64 16.07 14.93
N ARG A 332 -17.08 15.37 13.89
CA ARG A 332 -17.45 16.00 12.61
C ARG A 332 -18.59 17.02 12.78
N GLU A 333 -19.60 16.69 13.58
CA GLU A 333 -20.71 17.62 13.83
C GLU A 333 -20.26 18.86 14.62
N GLU A 334 -19.39 18.70 15.61
CA GLU A 334 -18.80 19.84 16.32
C GLU A 334 -17.92 20.70 15.41
N VAL A 335 -17.19 20.12 14.45
CA VAL A 335 -16.47 20.89 13.42
C VAL A 335 -17.43 21.71 12.57
N ARG A 336 -18.60 21.15 12.18
CA ARG A 336 -19.63 21.90 11.46
C ARG A 336 -20.12 23.09 12.31
N LEU A 337 -20.54 22.85 13.55
CA LEU A 337 -20.96 23.89 14.48
C LEU A 337 -19.86 24.95 14.71
N LEU A 338 -18.59 24.53 14.73
CA LEU A 338 -17.46 25.42 14.86
C LEU A 338 -17.37 26.39 13.68
N LEU A 339 -17.52 25.88 12.45
CA LEU A 339 -17.45 26.67 11.22
C LEU A 339 -18.68 27.56 11.01
N ASP A 340 -19.85 27.12 11.50
CA ASP A 340 -21.11 27.90 11.50
C ASP A 340 -21.08 29.04 12.54
N GLY A 341 -20.24 28.92 13.57
CA GLY A 341 -20.08 29.93 14.61
C GLY A 341 -20.82 29.66 15.91
N ASP A 342 -21.40 28.47 16.06
CA ASP A 342 -22.20 28.07 17.22
C ASP A 342 -21.34 27.61 18.42
N VAL A 343 -20.14 27.09 18.16
CA VAL A 343 -19.17 26.67 19.19
C VAL A 343 -17.77 27.16 18.84
N ASP A 344 -16.91 27.46 19.83
CA ASP A 344 -15.56 27.99 19.61
C ASP A 344 -14.42 26.95 19.77
N GLU A 345 -14.77 25.70 20.09
CA GLU A 345 -13.84 24.58 20.28
C GLU A 345 -14.50 23.26 19.88
N VAL A 346 -13.68 22.28 19.48
CA VAL A 346 -14.11 20.91 19.13
C VAL A 346 -13.47 19.96 20.13
N PHE A 347 -14.27 19.24 20.91
CA PHE A 347 -13.80 18.36 21.99
C PHE A 347 -12.79 19.06 22.94
N GLY A 348 -12.99 20.34 23.21
CA GLY A 348 -12.10 21.15 24.06
C GLY A 348 -10.82 21.64 23.38
N HIS A 349 -10.65 21.38 22.07
CA HIS A 349 -9.53 21.86 21.27
C HIS A 349 -9.91 23.15 20.54
N LYS A 350 -9.10 24.20 20.76
CA LYS A 350 -9.27 25.51 20.13
C LYS A 350 -8.44 25.62 18.87
N ILE A 351 -8.93 26.40 17.92
CA ILE A 351 -8.22 26.72 16.68
C ILE A 351 -7.65 28.14 16.75
N ASP A 352 -6.38 28.30 16.37
CA ASP A 352 -5.76 29.60 16.19
C ASP A 352 -6.40 30.36 15.02
N ASN A 353 -6.57 31.67 15.16
CA ASN A 353 -7.18 32.52 14.11
C ASN A 353 -8.60 32.06 13.69
N LEU A 354 -9.38 31.45 14.60
CA LEU A 354 -10.73 30.93 14.33
C LEU A 354 -11.64 31.90 13.55
N ARG A 355 -11.56 33.21 13.85
CA ARG A 355 -12.34 34.23 13.12
C ARG A 355 -12.00 34.28 11.63
N THR A 356 -10.73 34.12 11.27
CA THR A 356 -10.27 34.08 9.88
C THR A 356 -10.74 32.81 9.20
N VAL A 357 -10.57 31.66 9.86
CA VAL A 357 -11.01 30.34 9.37
C VAL A 357 -12.50 30.35 9.05
N ARG A 358 -13.34 30.77 10.01
CA ARG A 358 -14.80 30.90 9.80
C ARG A 358 -15.12 31.79 8.62
N ARG A 359 -14.50 32.97 8.55
CA ARG A 359 -14.74 33.90 7.44
C ARG A 359 -14.37 33.29 6.10
N GLU A 360 -13.24 32.60 6.00
CA GLU A 360 -12.79 31.96 4.75
C GLU A 360 -13.70 30.79 4.34
N PHE A 361 -14.16 29.98 5.30
CA PHE A 361 -15.14 28.93 5.04
C PHE A 361 -16.48 29.50 4.57
N GLN A 362 -17.01 30.52 5.25
CA GLN A 362 -18.28 31.18 4.91
C GLN A 362 -18.25 31.98 3.60
N LEU A 363 -17.06 32.23 3.02
CA LEU A 363 -16.92 32.84 1.70
C LEU A 363 -17.00 31.83 0.55
N ARG A 364 -16.93 30.52 0.84
CA ARG A 364 -17.09 29.44 -0.13
C ARG A 364 -18.54 29.31 -0.54
N GLU A 365 -18.77 28.78 -1.74
CA GLU A 365 -20.11 28.48 -2.24
C GLU A 365 -20.81 27.44 -1.36
N ASP A 366 -22.14 27.48 -1.28
CA ASP A 366 -22.94 26.56 -0.45
C ASP A 366 -22.67 25.09 -0.84
N GLU A 367 -22.52 24.83 -2.13
CA GLU A 367 -22.16 23.52 -2.68
C GLU A 367 -20.78 23.05 -2.19
N GLU A 368 -19.79 23.94 -2.13
CA GLU A 368 -18.44 23.63 -1.68
C GLU A 368 -18.44 23.30 -0.17
N GLN A 369 -19.19 24.07 0.63
CA GLN A 369 -19.34 23.83 2.07
C GLN A 369 -20.00 22.48 2.35
N GLU A 370 -21.08 22.14 1.63
CA GLU A 370 -21.75 20.85 1.80
C GLU A 370 -20.93 19.67 1.25
N LEU A 371 -20.12 19.86 0.20
CA LEU A 371 -19.16 18.85 -0.23
C LEU A 371 -18.12 18.57 0.86
N LEU A 372 -17.52 19.61 1.45
CA LEU A 372 -16.49 19.50 2.48
C LEU A 372 -16.98 18.90 3.80
N LEU A 373 -18.23 19.17 4.18
CA LEU A 373 -18.80 18.66 5.42
C LEU A 373 -19.60 17.38 5.20
N GLY A 374 -20.47 17.31 4.19
CA GLY A 374 -21.49 16.29 4.00
C GLY A 374 -21.06 15.05 3.21
N VAL A 375 -20.35 15.26 2.11
CA VAL A 375 -20.15 14.25 1.06
C VAL A 375 -18.71 13.73 1.01
N LEU A 376 -17.74 14.60 0.69
CA LEU A 376 -16.34 14.21 0.50
C LEU A 376 -15.69 13.55 1.71
N PRO A 377 -16.04 13.88 2.98
CA PRO A 377 -15.53 13.16 4.14
C PRO A 377 -15.81 11.65 4.15
N ARG A 378 -16.83 11.19 3.43
CA ARG A 378 -17.21 9.76 3.37
C ARG A 378 -16.30 8.92 2.48
N PHE A 379 -15.49 9.56 1.64
CA PHE A 379 -14.63 8.91 0.64
C PHE A 379 -13.17 8.96 1.08
N ASP A 380 -12.43 7.88 0.83
CA ASP A 380 -10.99 7.79 1.14
C ASP A 380 -10.15 8.54 0.09
N LEU A 381 -10.30 9.87 0.07
CA LEU A 381 -9.59 10.78 -0.85
C LEU A 381 -8.43 11.47 -0.14
N THR A 382 -7.34 11.65 -0.87
CA THR A 382 -6.19 12.43 -0.37
C THR A 382 -6.53 13.93 -0.30
N GLU A 383 -5.75 14.68 0.48
CA GLU A 383 -5.86 16.15 0.54
C GLU A 383 -5.77 16.78 -0.86
N GLY A 384 -4.80 16.35 -1.67
CA GLY A 384 -4.59 16.88 -3.02
C GLY A 384 -5.72 16.54 -3.98
N GLN A 385 -6.21 15.29 -3.97
CA GLN A 385 -7.38 14.89 -4.78
C GLN A 385 -8.59 15.75 -4.44
N MET A 386 -8.85 15.95 -3.13
CA MET A 386 -9.96 16.76 -2.66
C MET A 386 -9.79 18.24 -3.05
N ALA A 387 -8.58 18.78 -2.94
CA ALA A 387 -8.28 20.15 -3.36
C ALA A 387 -8.55 20.37 -4.85
N TYR A 388 -8.13 19.44 -5.71
CA TYR A 388 -8.40 19.52 -7.15
C TYR A 388 -9.88 19.39 -7.48
N ILE A 389 -10.63 18.51 -6.81
CA ILE A 389 -12.09 18.36 -7.01
C ILE A 389 -12.82 19.67 -6.69
N LEU A 390 -12.40 20.37 -5.63
CA LEU A 390 -13.02 21.62 -5.17
C LEU A 390 -12.54 22.85 -5.96
N SER A 391 -11.41 22.75 -6.65
CA SER A 391 -10.79 23.86 -7.40
C SER A 391 -11.66 24.34 -8.57
N GLU A 392 -11.56 25.63 -8.89
CA GLU A 392 -12.07 26.19 -10.16
C GLU A 392 -11.32 25.63 -11.38
N GLU A 393 -10.08 25.16 -11.18
CA GLU A 393 -9.24 24.55 -12.21
C GLU A 393 -9.41 23.01 -12.24
N ARG A 394 -10.53 22.46 -11.76
CA ARG A 394 -10.78 20.99 -11.72
C ARG A 394 -10.74 20.30 -13.09
N GLU A 395 -10.83 21.05 -14.19
CA GLU A 395 -10.57 20.53 -15.55
C GLU A 395 -9.14 19.96 -15.69
N ASP A 396 -8.19 20.44 -14.88
CA ASP A 396 -6.81 19.92 -14.83
C ASP A 396 -6.74 18.46 -14.38
N VAL A 397 -7.75 17.99 -13.64
CA VAL A 397 -7.93 16.58 -13.27
C VAL A 397 -9.08 15.93 -14.04
N SER A 398 -9.38 16.45 -15.23
CA SER A 398 -10.41 15.98 -16.17
C SER A 398 -11.86 16.08 -15.68
N ILE A 399 -12.11 16.73 -14.54
CA ILE A 399 -13.47 16.98 -14.04
C ILE A 399 -14.03 18.22 -14.74
N THR A 400 -15.10 18.00 -15.52
CA THR A 400 -15.83 19.06 -16.24
C THR A 400 -17.16 19.42 -15.56
N ALA A 401 -17.61 18.58 -14.61
CA ALA A 401 -18.82 18.82 -13.84
C ALA A 401 -18.66 19.99 -12.86
N SER A 402 -19.78 20.66 -12.58
CA SER A 402 -19.88 21.66 -11.51
C SER A 402 -19.92 21.00 -10.13
N LEU A 403 -19.59 21.77 -9.07
CA LEU A 403 -19.72 21.30 -7.68
C LEU A 403 -21.14 20.84 -7.36
N LYS A 404 -22.15 21.52 -7.93
CA LYS A 404 -23.55 21.13 -7.80
C LYS A 404 -23.84 19.75 -8.39
N GLU A 405 -23.35 19.47 -9.60
CA GLU A 405 -23.53 18.16 -10.24
C GLU A 405 -22.82 17.05 -9.45
N ILE A 406 -21.63 17.32 -8.90
CA ILE A 406 -20.90 16.38 -8.04
C ILE A 406 -21.67 16.12 -6.74
N LEU A 407 -22.29 17.16 -6.15
CA LEU A 407 -23.10 17.03 -4.96
C LEU A 407 -24.37 16.20 -5.22
N GLU A 408 -25.00 16.39 -6.38
CA GLU A 408 -26.17 15.63 -6.83
C GLU A 408 -25.81 14.18 -7.19
N ASN A 409 -24.62 13.93 -7.75
CA ASN A 409 -24.13 12.59 -8.08
C ASN A 409 -22.61 12.45 -7.83
N PRO A 410 -22.20 11.96 -6.64
CA PRO A 410 -20.77 11.82 -6.32
C PRO A 410 -20.01 10.77 -7.14
N TYR A 411 -20.69 9.87 -7.87
CA TYR A 411 -20.00 8.93 -8.78
C TYR A 411 -19.25 9.63 -9.92
N ILE A 412 -19.62 10.88 -10.25
CA ILE A 412 -18.89 11.73 -11.20
C ILE A 412 -17.40 11.81 -10.86
N ILE A 413 -17.05 11.79 -9.56
CA ILE A 413 -15.65 11.81 -9.12
C ILE A 413 -14.89 10.61 -9.70
N PHE A 414 -15.45 9.41 -9.63
CA PHE A 414 -14.84 8.22 -10.24
C PHE A 414 -14.90 8.28 -11.78
N GLU A 415 -15.99 8.77 -12.36
CA GLU A 415 -16.17 8.81 -13.82
C GLU A 415 -15.19 9.75 -14.52
N GLN A 416 -14.86 10.88 -13.89
CA GLN A 416 -14.14 11.98 -14.53
C GLN A 416 -12.76 12.24 -13.95
N TYR A 417 -12.49 11.90 -12.67
CA TYR A 417 -11.18 12.22 -12.08
C TYR A 417 -10.07 11.40 -12.74
N GLN A 418 -9.19 12.12 -13.43
CA GLN A 418 -7.91 11.62 -13.89
C GLN A 418 -6.84 12.63 -13.51
N GLY A 419 -6.02 12.27 -12.52
CA GLY A 419 -4.96 13.13 -12.03
C GLY A 419 -3.81 13.32 -13.02
N MET A 420 -2.80 14.06 -12.57
CA MET A 420 -1.61 14.40 -13.36
C MET A 420 -0.71 13.18 -13.66
N ASP A 421 -0.78 12.15 -12.83
CA ASP A 421 -0.14 10.85 -13.05
C ASP A 421 -1.22 9.89 -13.58
N PRO A 422 -0.96 9.09 -14.63
CA PRO A 422 -1.90 8.08 -15.12
C PRO A 422 -2.43 7.13 -14.03
N ASP A 423 -1.65 6.88 -12.99
CA ASP A 423 -2.01 6.03 -11.86
C ASP A 423 -2.63 6.80 -10.66
N ASP A 424 -2.76 8.14 -10.74
CA ASP A 424 -3.60 8.95 -9.84
C ASP A 424 -5.04 8.96 -10.35
N SER A 425 -5.73 7.85 -10.07
CA SER A 425 -7.15 7.68 -10.37
C SER A 425 -7.92 7.34 -9.09
N ILE A 426 -9.20 7.69 -9.07
CA ILE A 426 -10.10 7.36 -7.96
C ILE A 426 -10.99 6.21 -8.42
N PRO A 427 -10.78 4.97 -7.95
CA PRO A 427 -11.56 3.82 -8.38
C PRO A 427 -12.98 3.86 -7.81
N PHE A 428 -13.91 3.18 -8.49
CA PHE A 428 -15.33 3.11 -8.12
C PHE A 428 -15.55 2.77 -6.64
N TYR A 429 -14.84 1.78 -6.09
CA TYR A 429 -15.07 1.33 -4.71
C TYR A 429 -14.76 2.43 -3.66
N LYS A 430 -13.83 3.35 -3.92
CA LYS A 430 -13.54 4.46 -2.99
C LYS A 430 -14.73 5.41 -2.83
N ILE A 431 -15.54 5.53 -3.88
CA ILE A 431 -16.78 6.30 -3.86
C ILE A 431 -17.94 5.43 -3.36
N ASP A 432 -18.09 4.20 -3.87
CA ASP A 432 -19.19 3.29 -3.50
C ASP A 432 -19.22 2.99 -2.00
N ASN A 433 -18.05 2.79 -1.37
CA ASN A 433 -17.94 2.54 0.08
C ASN A 433 -18.44 3.71 0.95
N GLY A 434 -18.43 4.95 0.43
CA GLY A 434 -18.97 6.12 1.12
C GLY A 434 -20.44 6.40 0.80
N ILE A 435 -20.89 6.01 -0.40
CA ILE A 435 -22.29 6.14 -0.85
C ILE A 435 -23.15 5.07 -0.16
N ILE A 436 -22.76 3.80 -0.28
CA ILE A 436 -23.35 2.64 0.39
C ILE A 436 -22.48 2.32 1.61
N SER A 437 -22.76 3.05 2.69
CA SER A 437 -21.98 2.92 3.93
C SER A 437 -22.24 1.59 4.62
N SER A 438 -21.23 1.08 5.34
CA SER A 438 -21.43 -0.08 6.23
C SER A 438 -22.64 0.15 7.14
N PRO A 439 -23.58 -0.80 7.25
CA PRO A 439 -24.75 -0.66 8.13
C PRO A 439 -24.37 -0.42 9.59
N GLU A 440 -23.21 -0.93 10.02
CA GLU A 440 -22.67 -0.72 11.37
C GLU A 440 -22.50 0.77 11.68
N TYR A 441 -22.21 1.58 10.64
CA TYR A 441 -22.04 3.01 10.80
C TYR A 441 -23.34 3.74 11.09
N GLY A 442 -24.53 3.14 10.94
CA GLY A 442 -25.80 3.84 11.18
C GLY A 442 -25.93 5.21 10.48
N ILE A 443 -25.23 5.41 9.36
CA ILE A 443 -25.30 6.61 8.52
C ILE A 443 -26.21 6.29 7.35
N LYS A 444 -27.10 7.23 7.01
CA LYS A 444 -27.95 7.09 5.83
C LYS A 444 -27.09 7.09 4.57
N ASN A 445 -27.35 6.12 3.69
CA ASN A 445 -26.73 6.07 2.37
C ASN A 445 -27.08 7.34 1.57
N ILE A 446 -26.17 7.74 0.67
CA ILE A 446 -26.44 8.82 -0.29
C ILE A 446 -27.41 8.33 -1.36
N PHE A 447 -27.18 7.11 -1.86
CA PHE A 447 -28.03 6.39 -2.79
C PHE A 447 -28.36 4.99 -2.26
N GLU A 448 -29.40 4.36 -2.78
CA GLU A 448 -29.70 2.95 -2.51
C GLU A 448 -28.99 2.03 -3.52
N VAL A 449 -28.83 0.75 -3.15
CA VAL A 449 -28.11 -0.25 -3.98
C VAL A 449 -28.68 -0.37 -5.40
N GLY A 450 -29.99 -0.15 -5.56
CA GLY A 450 -30.71 -0.24 -6.83
C GLY A 450 -30.86 1.08 -7.59
N ASP A 451 -30.25 2.17 -7.13
CA ASP A 451 -30.41 3.47 -7.79
C ASP A 451 -29.68 3.50 -9.16
N PRO A 452 -30.27 4.16 -10.18
CA PRO A 452 -29.71 4.19 -11.53
C PRO A 452 -28.27 4.72 -11.61
N GLU A 453 -27.92 5.68 -10.76
CA GLU A 453 -26.60 6.29 -10.65
C GLU A 453 -25.54 5.23 -10.36
N ARG A 454 -25.83 4.30 -9.44
CA ARG A 454 -24.93 3.19 -9.09
C ARG A 454 -24.96 2.07 -10.11
N LEU A 455 -26.15 1.71 -10.61
CA LEU A 455 -26.33 0.56 -11.51
C LEU A 455 -25.63 0.74 -12.87
N ARG A 456 -25.41 1.98 -13.32
CA ARG A 456 -24.61 2.28 -14.53
C ARG A 456 -23.18 1.74 -14.45
N HIS A 457 -22.66 1.50 -13.25
CA HIS A 457 -21.28 1.08 -12.99
C HIS A 457 -21.18 -0.33 -12.38
N SER A 458 -22.30 -0.97 -12.08
CA SER A 458 -22.36 -2.28 -11.41
C SER A 458 -22.32 -3.47 -12.39
N VAL A 459 -21.75 -3.30 -13.60
CA VAL A 459 -21.74 -4.30 -14.69
C VAL A 459 -20.38 -4.96 -14.83
#